data_AF-A0A6N8ZWV2-F1
#
_entry.id   AF-A0A6N8ZWV2-F1
#
_cell.length_a   1.000
_cell.length_b   1.000
_cell.length_c   1.000
_cell.angle_alpha   90.00
_cell.angle_beta   90.00
_cell.angle_gamma   90.00
#
_symmetry.space_group_name_H-M   'P 1'
#
loop_
_entity.id
_entity.type
_entity.pdbx_description
1 polymer ?
#
loop_
_entity_poly.entity_id
_entity_poly.type
_entity_poly.pdbx_seq_one_letter_code
_entity_poly.pdbx_strand_id
1 'polypeptide(L)'
;MTTVKTTDLDPGRLAESARKIRPPFELDLSLCLYSPQDNLDSMQHPLVADFHHYIKHEWVPAPTPSGSRRVAILIPCTKFKPYSTSREHRAINQALLEADWLPDGPSNAPDELKEVLDEGESTDLLHDGPLRRGKVYLDRFVLSEPLGMVPYPHIYFWRGNQSPATSYDDPGLFEARGTSVAPERSDCTAVPLGNGKWRWGPAERQAYAETHNILAGIIRESLVRLAPLYQAVGAWVSPGLTHRSFLADDEFRRKEGLARSRKGTDGPVRLVGVLEDAPGLVTMMPAQEQLEDARHRLAERLKSEGRNHTPAAVRGIYARGDGNDTPLGLPETLTHLTSWLDGL
;
A
#
# COMPACT_ATOMS: atom_id res chain seq x y z
N MET A 1 -13.71 26.19 4.50
CA MET A 1 -14.19 24.98 3.81
C MET A 1 -14.35 25.31 2.34
N THR A 2 -13.30 25.10 1.55
CA THR A 2 -13.38 25.22 0.10
C THR A 2 -13.76 23.83 -0.39
N THR A 3 -15.05 23.61 -0.60
CA THR A 3 -15.56 22.44 -1.31
C THR A 3 -14.84 22.41 -2.65
N VAL A 4 -13.98 21.42 -2.89
CA VAL A 4 -13.47 21.14 -4.23
C VAL A 4 -14.71 21.00 -5.11
N LYS A 5 -14.89 21.94 -6.04
CA LYS A 5 -16.04 21.92 -6.93
C LYS A 5 -15.91 20.67 -7.79
N THR A 6 -16.74 19.68 -7.50
CA THR A 6 -16.94 18.45 -8.27
C THR A 6 -17.28 18.69 -9.75
N THR A 7 -17.51 19.94 -10.17
CA THR A 7 -17.92 20.33 -11.52
C THR A 7 -16.78 20.50 -12.53
N ASP A 8 -15.51 20.46 -12.11
CA ASP A 8 -14.35 20.70 -13.00
C ASP A 8 -13.50 19.45 -13.30
N LEU A 9 -13.94 18.27 -12.84
CA LEU A 9 -13.20 17.02 -13.08
C LEU A 9 -13.46 16.50 -14.50
N ASP A 10 -12.39 16.18 -15.23
CA ASP A 10 -12.45 15.51 -16.53
C ASP A 10 -13.32 14.24 -16.43
N PRO A 11 -14.45 14.15 -17.15
CA PRO A 11 -15.34 12.99 -17.12
C PRO A 11 -14.63 11.67 -17.44
N GLY A 12 -13.59 11.71 -18.29
CA GLY A 12 -12.78 10.54 -18.62
C GLY A 12 -11.98 10.04 -17.41
N ARG A 13 -11.38 10.97 -16.65
CA ARG A 13 -10.60 10.66 -15.45
C ARG A 13 -11.49 10.09 -14.34
N LEU A 14 -12.68 10.66 -14.15
CA LEU A 14 -13.63 10.18 -13.16
C LEU A 14 -14.12 8.76 -13.49
N ALA A 15 -14.44 8.50 -14.77
CA ALA A 15 -14.83 7.16 -15.20
C ALA A 15 -13.70 6.13 -14.99
N GLU A 16 -12.43 6.52 -15.15
CA GLU A 16 -11.29 5.67 -14.81
C GLU A 16 -11.20 5.41 -13.30
N SER A 17 -11.36 6.44 -12.47
CA SER A 17 -11.37 6.30 -11.01
C SER A 17 -12.45 5.33 -10.55
N ALA A 18 -13.68 5.46 -11.07
CA ALA A 18 -14.79 4.60 -10.71
C ALA A 18 -14.53 3.12 -11.03
N ARG A 19 -13.87 2.81 -12.16
CA ARG A 19 -13.51 1.43 -12.54
C ARG A 19 -12.52 0.75 -11.59
N LYS A 20 -11.79 1.52 -10.78
CA LYS A 20 -10.84 0.98 -9.79
C LYS A 20 -11.56 0.50 -8.53
N ILE A 21 -12.79 0.97 -8.30
CA ILE A 21 -13.63 0.59 -7.17
C ILE A 21 -14.53 -0.56 -7.62
N ARG A 22 -14.39 -1.71 -6.96
CA ARG A 22 -15.17 -2.91 -7.29
C ARG A 22 -16.55 -2.84 -6.62
N PRO A 23 -17.62 -3.27 -7.30
CA PRO A 23 -18.93 -3.47 -6.66
C PRO A 23 -18.83 -4.37 -5.43
N PRO A 24 -19.66 -4.16 -4.39
CA PRO A 24 -20.76 -3.19 -4.31
C PRO A 24 -20.33 -1.79 -3.85
N PHE A 25 -19.03 -1.51 -3.79
CA PHE A 25 -18.52 -0.24 -3.29
C PHE A 25 -18.60 0.87 -4.33
N GLU A 26 -18.70 2.11 -3.85
CA GLU A 26 -18.80 3.30 -4.69
C GLU A 26 -17.63 4.25 -4.45
N LEU A 27 -17.22 4.95 -5.51
CA LEU A 27 -16.22 6.01 -5.40
C LEU A 27 -16.82 7.24 -4.71
N ASP A 28 -16.20 7.69 -3.63
CA ASP A 28 -16.45 9.01 -3.06
C ASP A 28 -15.74 10.07 -3.91
N LEU A 29 -16.55 10.90 -4.58
CA LEU A 29 -16.06 11.94 -5.47
C LEU A 29 -15.19 12.98 -4.77
N SER A 30 -15.36 13.16 -3.45
CA SER A 30 -14.51 14.06 -2.65
C SER A 30 -13.13 13.48 -2.34
N LEU A 31 -12.93 12.18 -2.60
CA LEU A 31 -11.68 11.45 -2.40
C LEU A 31 -11.07 10.97 -3.73
N CYS A 32 -11.28 11.74 -4.79
CA CYS A 32 -10.59 11.62 -6.06
C CYS A 32 -9.30 12.45 -6.02
N LEU A 33 -8.20 11.84 -5.60
CA LEU A 33 -6.93 12.52 -5.32
C LEU A 33 -6.04 12.45 -6.55
N TYR A 34 -5.77 13.60 -7.15
CA TYR A 34 -5.25 13.67 -8.51
C TYR A 34 -3.86 14.33 -8.60
N SER A 35 -3.41 14.94 -7.51
CA SER A 35 -2.13 15.59 -7.33
C SER A 35 -1.63 15.41 -5.89
N PRO A 36 -0.34 15.70 -5.61
CA PRO A 36 0.17 15.77 -4.24
C PRO A 36 -0.58 16.78 -3.36
N GLN A 37 -1.02 17.90 -3.93
CA GLN A 37 -1.83 18.89 -3.22
C GLN A 37 -3.20 18.33 -2.81
N ASP A 38 -3.89 17.58 -3.68
CA ASP A 38 -5.18 16.97 -3.32
C ASP A 38 -5.00 15.95 -2.19
N ASN A 39 -3.88 15.22 -2.20
CA ASN A 39 -3.50 14.33 -1.11
C ASN A 39 -3.31 15.09 0.21
N LEU A 40 -2.60 16.22 0.18
CA LEU A 40 -2.43 17.06 1.36
C LEU A 40 -3.77 17.61 1.87
N ASP A 41 -4.62 18.10 0.98
CA ASP A 41 -5.96 18.60 1.30
C ASP A 41 -6.83 17.49 1.92
N SER A 42 -6.71 16.26 1.43
CA SER A 42 -7.46 15.10 1.93
C SER A 42 -7.15 14.73 3.38
N MET A 43 -6.00 15.15 3.93
CA MET A 43 -5.68 14.95 5.35
C MET A 43 -6.68 15.67 6.27
N GLN A 44 -7.37 16.69 5.76
CA GLN A 44 -8.43 17.42 6.47
C GLN A 44 -9.84 16.93 6.11
N HIS A 45 -9.97 15.96 5.20
CA HIS A 45 -11.27 15.40 4.85
C HIS A 45 -11.88 14.69 6.08
N PRO A 46 -13.16 14.94 6.46
CA PRO A 46 -13.72 14.41 7.70
C PRO A 46 -13.60 12.89 7.84
N LEU A 47 -13.84 12.15 6.75
CA LEU A 47 -13.73 10.69 6.76
C LEU A 47 -12.28 10.21 6.95
N VAL A 48 -11.31 10.90 6.36
CA VAL A 48 -9.88 10.56 6.46
C VAL A 48 -9.36 10.91 7.85
N ALA A 49 -9.67 12.10 8.35
CA ALA A 49 -9.27 12.56 9.67
C ALA A 49 -9.86 11.71 10.80
N ASP A 50 -11.14 11.31 10.70
CA ASP A 50 -11.78 10.40 11.67
C ASP A 50 -11.14 9.00 11.61
N PHE A 51 -10.82 8.50 10.41
CA PHE A 51 -10.10 7.23 10.27
C PHE A 51 -8.67 7.30 10.85
N HIS A 52 -7.95 8.41 10.65
CA HIS A 52 -6.64 8.65 11.26
C HIS A 52 -6.73 8.69 12.78
N HIS A 53 -7.74 9.35 13.35
CA HIS A 53 -7.97 9.34 14.79
C HIS A 53 -8.20 7.91 15.30
N TYR A 54 -9.09 7.18 14.62
CA TYR A 54 -9.43 5.81 14.95
C TYR A 54 -8.21 4.89 14.97
N ILE A 55 -7.38 4.88 13.93
CA ILE A 55 -6.21 3.99 13.89
C ILE A 55 -5.16 4.36 14.93
N LYS A 56 -4.95 5.64 15.20
CA LYS A 56 -3.98 6.10 16.19
C LYS A 56 -4.38 5.79 17.62
N HIS A 57 -5.68 5.82 17.94
CA HIS A 57 -6.13 5.86 19.33
C HIS A 57 -7.12 4.77 19.73
N GLU A 58 -7.92 4.25 18.79
CA GLU A 58 -9.07 3.40 19.11
C GLU A 58 -8.90 1.95 18.67
N TRP A 59 -8.35 1.71 17.46
CA TRP A 59 -8.27 0.37 16.91
C TRP A 59 -7.37 -0.53 17.76
N VAL A 60 -7.81 -1.75 18.03
CA VAL A 60 -7.03 -2.82 18.64
C VAL A 60 -7.37 -4.14 17.93
N PRO A 61 -6.40 -5.08 17.82
CA PRO A 61 -6.70 -6.40 17.27
C PRO A 61 -7.69 -7.15 18.18
N ALA A 62 -8.45 -8.08 17.60
CA ALA A 62 -9.35 -8.93 18.36
C ALA A 62 -8.58 -9.72 19.44
N PRO A 63 -9.19 -10.04 20.60
CA PRO A 63 -8.55 -10.88 21.61
C PRO A 63 -8.18 -12.26 21.05
N THR A 64 -7.03 -12.80 21.46
CA THR A 64 -6.63 -14.18 21.18
C THR A 64 -6.73 -15.07 22.40
N PRO A 65 -6.87 -16.40 22.24
CA PRO A 65 -6.76 -17.33 23.34
C PRO A 65 -5.47 -17.15 24.15
N SER A 66 -5.54 -17.47 25.45
CA SER A 66 -4.36 -17.41 26.32
C SER A 66 -3.24 -18.34 25.81
N GLY A 67 -2.01 -17.83 25.80
CA GLY A 67 -0.84 -18.55 25.28
C GLY A 67 -0.70 -18.55 23.76
N SER A 68 -1.52 -17.79 23.04
CA SER A 68 -1.33 -17.49 21.62
C SER A 68 -0.31 -16.38 21.40
N ARG A 69 0.35 -16.41 20.23
CA ARG A 69 1.26 -15.36 19.76
C ARG A 69 0.61 -14.61 18.60
N ARG A 70 1.00 -13.36 18.39
CA ARG A 70 0.49 -12.52 17.32
C ARG A 70 1.64 -11.91 16.53
N VAL A 71 1.52 -11.89 15.21
CA VAL A 71 2.47 -11.31 14.27
C VAL A 71 1.69 -10.38 13.34
N ALA A 72 2.31 -9.28 12.90
CA ALA A 72 1.73 -8.38 11.91
C ALA A 72 2.60 -8.30 10.66
N ILE A 73 1.94 -8.17 9.50
CA ILE A 73 2.59 -7.73 8.27
C ILE A 73 1.95 -6.44 7.73
N LEU A 74 2.79 -5.48 7.38
CA LEU A 74 2.42 -4.28 6.64
C LEU A 74 2.63 -4.55 5.16
N ILE A 75 1.64 -4.30 4.32
CA ILE A 75 1.70 -4.49 2.87
C ILE A 75 1.27 -3.20 2.16
N PRO A 76 1.68 -2.93 0.91
CA PRO A 76 1.30 -1.71 0.22
C PRO A 76 -0.16 -1.74 -0.23
N CYS A 77 -0.76 -0.56 -0.40
CA CYS A 77 -2.02 -0.45 -1.12
C CYS A 77 -1.83 -0.71 -2.61
N THR A 78 -2.92 -1.05 -3.28
CA THR A 78 -2.96 -1.36 -4.70
C THR A 78 -3.96 -0.48 -5.43
N LYS A 79 -3.84 -0.45 -6.77
CA LYS A 79 -4.72 0.33 -7.65
C LYS A 79 -6.20 0.02 -7.43
N PHE A 80 -6.55 -1.27 -7.36
CA PHE A 80 -7.93 -1.73 -7.23
C PHE A 80 -8.34 -1.82 -5.76
N LYS A 81 -9.60 -1.45 -5.51
CA LYS A 81 -10.22 -1.46 -4.18
C LYS A 81 -11.52 -2.27 -4.20
N PRO A 82 -11.79 -3.07 -3.16
CA PRO A 82 -10.96 -3.33 -1.98
C PRO A 82 -9.61 -3.97 -2.33
N TYR A 83 -8.57 -3.71 -1.53
CA TYR A 83 -7.20 -4.08 -1.88
C TYR A 83 -7.02 -5.58 -2.14
N SER A 84 -7.75 -6.42 -1.41
CA SER A 84 -7.78 -7.89 -1.56
C SER A 84 -8.17 -8.36 -2.95
N THR A 85 -8.83 -7.52 -3.76
CA THR A 85 -9.23 -7.84 -5.14
C THR A 85 -8.10 -7.68 -6.14
N SER A 86 -7.01 -7.02 -5.74
CA SER A 86 -5.83 -6.89 -6.59
C SER A 86 -5.10 -8.22 -6.70
N ARG A 87 -4.50 -8.47 -7.86
CA ARG A 87 -3.69 -9.67 -8.09
C ARG A 87 -2.53 -9.77 -7.09
N GLU A 88 -1.90 -8.65 -6.73
CA GLU A 88 -0.82 -8.63 -5.74
C GLU A 88 -1.28 -9.11 -4.36
N HIS A 89 -2.41 -8.61 -3.85
CA HIS A 89 -2.94 -9.06 -2.56
C HIS A 89 -3.43 -10.50 -2.62
N ARG A 90 -4.05 -10.91 -3.74
CA ARG A 90 -4.42 -12.31 -3.98
C ARG A 90 -3.19 -13.23 -3.96
N ALA A 91 -2.10 -12.84 -4.62
CA ALA A 91 -0.85 -13.61 -4.63
C ALA A 91 -0.22 -13.70 -3.22
N ILE A 92 -0.20 -12.60 -2.46
CA ILE A 92 0.27 -12.61 -1.06
C ILE A 92 -0.60 -13.56 -0.23
N ASN A 93 -1.92 -13.44 -0.32
CA ASN A 93 -2.85 -14.29 0.44
C ASN A 93 -2.72 -15.76 0.03
N GLN A 94 -2.56 -16.06 -1.26
CA GLN A 94 -2.36 -17.41 -1.77
C GLN A 94 -1.09 -18.03 -1.18
N ALA A 95 0.04 -17.32 -1.18
CA ALA A 95 1.27 -17.81 -0.57
C ALA A 95 1.14 -18.03 0.95
N LEU A 96 0.34 -17.23 1.64
CA LEU A 96 0.05 -17.43 3.06
C LEU A 96 -0.81 -18.70 3.28
N LEU A 97 -1.86 -18.90 2.48
CA LEU A 97 -2.71 -20.10 2.54
C LEU A 97 -1.89 -21.37 2.25
N GLU A 98 -1.02 -21.34 1.25
CA GLU A 98 -0.10 -22.44 0.90
C GLU A 98 0.91 -22.74 2.01
N ALA A 99 1.21 -21.75 2.86
CA ALA A 99 2.07 -21.90 4.04
C ALA A 99 1.26 -22.20 5.33
N ASP A 100 0.05 -22.74 5.19
CA ASP A 100 -0.88 -23.15 6.26
C ASP A 100 -1.37 -22.00 7.17
N TRP A 101 -1.36 -20.75 6.69
CA TRP A 101 -2.01 -19.63 7.37
C TRP A 101 -3.49 -19.56 6.97
N LEU A 102 -4.35 -20.23 7.74
CA LEU A 102 -5.76 -20.37 7.40
C LEU A 102 -6.60 -19.22 7.96
N PRO A 103 -7.69 -18.82 7.30
CA PRO A 103 -8.65 -17.87 7.85
C PRO A 103 -9.14 -18.24 9.25
N ASP A 104 -9.21 -17.26 10.15
CA ASP A 104 -9.81 -17.43 11.47
C ASP A 104 -11.08 -16.58 11.60
N GLY A 105 -12.22 -17.25 11.72
CA GLY A 105 -13.54 -16.63 11.80
C GLY A 105 -14.23 -16.41 10.44
N PRO A 106 -15.38 -15.74 10.44
CA PRO A 106 -16.09 -15.39 9.21
C PRO A 106 -15.45 -14.19 8.50
N SER A 107 -15.57 -14.17 7.17
CA SER A 107 -15.24 -13.02 6.34
C SER A 107 -16.43 -12.07 6.21
N ASN A 108 -16.15 -10.77 6.13
CA ASN A 108 -17.14 -9.75 5.76
C ASN A 108 -17.10 -9.41 4.25
N ALA A 109 -16.33 -10.14 3.44
CA ALA A 109 -16.25 -9.92 2.00
C ALA A 109 -17.64 -10.06 1.34
N PRO A 110 -18.10 -9.03 0.60
CA PRO A 110 -19.32 -9.15 -0.20
C PRO A 110 -19.21 -10.26 -1.26
N ASP A 111 -20.33 -10.93 -1.53
CA ASP A 111 -20.39 -12.04 -2.49
C ASP A 111 -20.03 -11.60 -3.92
N GLU A 112 -20.35 -10.36 -4.29
CA GLU A 112 -20.04 -9.76 -5.59
C GLU A 112 -18.53 -9.74 -5.88
N LEU A 113 -17.68 -9.70 -4.84
CA LEU A 113 -16.23 -9.70 -5.02
C LEU A 113 -15.71 -11.03 -5.55
N LYS A 114 -16.48 -12.13 -5.47
CA LYS A 114 -16.07 -13.44 -6.00
C LYS A 114 -15.83 -13.40 -7.51
N GLU A 115 -16.44 -12.46 -8.22
CA GLU A 115 -16.25 -12.27 -9.67
C GLU A 115 -14.83 -11.82 -10.05
N VAL A 116 -14.03 -11.34 -9.10
CA VAL A 116 -12.63 -10.91 -9.37
C VAL A 116 -11.62 -12.06 -9.26
N LEU A 117 -12.06 -13.22 -8.77
CA LEU A 117 -11.25 -14.41 -8.59
C LEU A 117 -11.08 -15.11 -9.94
N ASP A 118 -9.86 -15.56 -10.22
CA ASP A 118 -9.57 -16.39 -11.38
C ASP A 118 -10.09 -17.82 -11.15
N GLU A 119 -10.26 -18.59 -12.23
CA GLU A 119 -10.76 -19.96 -12.14
C GLU A 119 -9.87 -20.83 -11.23
N GLY A 120 -10.48 -21.48 -10.24
CA GLY A 120 -9.78 -22.33 -9.27
C GLY A 120 -9.24 -21.61 -8.04
N GLU A 121 -9.32 -20.28 -7.97
CA GLU A 121 -8.94 -19.54 -6.76
C GLU A 121 -9.96 -19.70 -5.63
N SER A 122 -9.46 -19.81 -4.39
CA SER A 122 -10.29 -19.90 -3.20
C SER A 122 -10.90 -18.54 -2.83
N THR A 123 -12.13 -18.55 -2.29
CA THR A 123 -12.75 -17.35 -1.71
C THR A 123 -12.00 -16.84 -0.48
N ASP A 124 -11.18 -17.70 0.15
CA ASP A 124 -10.33 -17.33 1.30
C ASP A 124 -9.28 -16.26 0.96
N LEU A 125 -8.96 -16.07 -0.33
CA LEU A 125 -8.12 -14.97 -0.80
C LEU A 125 -8.72 -13.60 -0.51
N LEU A 126 -10.03 -13.52 -0.27
CA LEU A 126 -10.76 -12.32 0.08
C LEU A 126 -11.04 -12.22 1.59
N HIS A 127 -10.42 -13.06 2.43
CA HIS A 127 -10.65 -12.98 3.87
C HIS A 127 -10.06 -11.69 4.46
N ASP A 128 -10.86 -10.90 5.18
CA ASP A 128 -10.45 -9.65 5.86
C ASP A 128 -10.02 -9.87 7.32
N GLY A 129 -10.37 -11.01 7.93
CA GLY A 129 -9.97 -11.33 9.29
C GLY A 129 -8.50 -11.76 9.44
N PRO A 130 -8.07 -12.05 10.67
CA PRO A 130 -6.76 -12.62 10.94
C PRO A 130 -6.61 -14.00 10.28
N LEU A 131 -5.36 -14.37 9.98
CA LEU A 131 -5.01 -15.74 9.62
C LEU A 131 -4.39 -16.45 10.82
N ARG A 132 -4.47 -17.77 10.88
CA ARG A 132 -4.00 -18.58 11.99
C ARG A 132 -3.21 -19.79 11.52
N ARG A 133 -2.07 -20.01 12.19
CA ARG A 133 -1.26 -21.22 12.05
C ARG A 133 -0.92 -21.76 13.44
N GLY A 134 -1.59 -22.85 13.83
CA GLY A 134 -1.52 -23.36 15.19
C GLY A 134 -2.00 -22.35 16.24
N LYS A 135 -1.08 -21.91 17.12
CA LYS A 135 -1.32 -20.89 18.16
C LYS A 135 -0.85 -19.48 17.77
N VAL A 136 -0.45 -19.27 16.51
CA VAL A 136 0.02 -17.99 16.03
C VAL A 136 -1.05 -17.34 15.14
N TYR A 137 -1.31 -16.07 15.38
CA TYR A 137 -2.23 -15.24 14.62
C TYR A 137 -1.45 -14.22 13.79
N LEU A 138 -1.81 -14.07 12.52
CA LEU A 138 -1.25 -13.12 11.59
C LEU A 138 -2.28 -12.05 11.25
N ASP A 139 -2.03 -10.82 11.71
CA ASP A 139 -2.75 -9.66 11.24
C ASP A 139 -2.05 -9.06 10.03
N ARG A 140 -2.86 -8.45 9.15
CA ARG A 140 -2.38 -7.76 7.97
C ARG A 140 -2.83 -6.30 8.06
N PHE A 141 -1.97 -5.38 7.64
CA PHE A 141 -2.27 -3.96 7.54
C PHE A 141 -1.84 -3.45 6.17
N VAL A 142 -2.67 -2.63 5.56
CA VAL A 142 -2.34 -1.96 4.30
C VAL A 142 -1.80 -0.57 4.61
N LEU A 143 -0.56 -0.29 4.21
CA LEU A 143 -0.05 1.08 4.14
C LEU A 143 -0.66 1.75 2.91
N SER A 144 -1.23 2.93 3.08
CA SER A 144 -2.05 3.56 2.04
C SER A 144 -1.99 5.07 2.14
N GLU A 145 -1.90 5.76 1.01
CA GLU A 145 -2.33 7.14 0.89
C GLU A 145 -3.82 7.17 0.49
N PRO A 146 -4.69 8.00 1.11
CA PRO A 146 -4.39 8.98 2.16
C PRO A 146 -4.52 8.45 3.60
N LEU A 147 -4.70 7.13 3.81
CA LEU A 147 -5.18 6.59 5.09
C LEU A 147 -4.10 6.28 6.12
N GLY A 148 -2.82 6.30 5.72
CA GLY A 148 -1.67 5.93 6.54
C GLY A 148 -1.56 4.41 6.71
N MET A 149 -2.43 3.84 7.52
CA MET A 149 -2.46 2.41 7.83
C MET A 149 -3.91 1.91 7.99
N VAL A 150 -4.26 0.85 7.26
CA VAL A 150 -5.60 0.24 7.25
C VAL A 150 -5.50 -1.20 7.75
N PRO A 151 -6.04 -1.53 8.93
CA PRO A 151 -6.14 -2.91 9.37
C PRO A 151 -7.00 -3.73 8.41
N TYR A 152 -6.61 -4.97 8.12
CA TYR A 152 -7.35 -5.83 7.20
C TYR A 152 -8.85 -5.96 7.52
N PRO A 153 -9.28 -6.07 8.79
CA PRO A 153 -10.70 -6.12 9.14
C PRO A 153 -11.52 -4.88 8.72
N HIS A 154 -10.87 -3.82 8.24
CA HIS A 154 -11.50 -2.60 7.75
C HIS A 154 -11.26 -2.33 6.27
N ILE A 155 -10.81 -3.32 5.48
CA ILE A 155 -10.67 -3.14 4.02
C ILE A 155 -12.02 -3.13 3.27
N TYR A 156 -13.11 -3.55 3.90
CA TYR A 156 -14.46 -3.53 3.31
C TYR A 156 -15.35 -2.50 4.00
N PHE A 157 -15.50 -2.65 5.32
CA PHE A 157 -16.42 -1.86 6.12
C PHE A 157 -15.75 -1.29 7.36
N TRP A 158 -16.21 -0.10 7.75
CA TRP A 158 -15.80 0.55 8.99
C TRP A 158 -17.00 1.24 9.63
N ARG A 159 -17.22 0.97 10.92
CA ARG A 159 -18.40 1.45 11.69
C ARG A 159 -19.74 1.14 10.98
N GLY A 160 -19.84 -0.05 10.37
CA GLY A 160 -21.05 -0.51 9.66
C GLY A 160 -21.30 0.14 8.30
N ASN A 161 -20.42 1.04 7.85
CA ASN A 161 -20.51 1.71 6.56
C ASN A 161 -19.36 1.26 5.64
N GLN A 162 -19.43 1.63 4.36
CA GLN A 162 -18.31 1.48 3.43
C GLN A 162 -17.04 2.10 4.04
N SER A 163 -15.94 1.34 4.03
CA SER A 163 -14.66 1.84 4.52
C SER A 163 -14.11 2.96 3.64
N PRO A 164 -13.41 3.97 4.20
CA PRO A 164 -12.62 4.87 3.37
C PRO A 164 -11.63 4.13 2.47
N ALA A 165 -11.16 2.94 2.86
CA ALA A 165 -10.25 2.12 2.07
C ALA A 165 -10.83 1.64 0.73
N THR A 166 -12.16 1.69 0.56
CA THR A 166 -12.85 1.31 -0.68
C THR A 166 -13.46 2.48 -1.42
N SER A 167 -13.35 3.70 -0.91
CA SER A 167 -14.06 4.86 -1.47
C SER A 167 -13.19 5.85 -2.21
N TYR A 168 -11.86 5.77 -2.13
CA TYR A 168 -10.98 6.79 -2.74
C TYR A 168 -10.33 6.29 -4.04
N ASP A 169 -9.92 7.21 -4.91
CA ASP A 169 -8.92 6.96 -5.94
C ASP A 169 -7.70 7.84 -5.69
N ASP A 170 -6.53 7.21 -5.68
CA ASP A 170 -5.24 7.88 -5.72
C ASP A 170 -4.41 7.11 -6.75
N PRO A 171 -4.09 7.70 -7.92
CA PRO A 171 -3.26 7.05 -8.92
C PRO A 171 -1.80 6.84 -8.46
N GLY A 172 -1.49 7.27 -7.23
CA GLY A 172 -0.23 7.18 -6.57
C GLY A 172 0.63 8.41 -6.82
N LEU A 173 1.37 8.80 -5.81
CA LEU A 173 2.27 9.94 -5.80
C LEU A 173 3.61 9.63 -6.51
N PHE A 174 3.54 9.28 -7.79
CA PHE A 174 4.70 8.89 -8.60
C PHE A 174 5.15 10.02 -9.52
N GLU A 175 6.08 10.85 -9.04
CA GLU A 175 6.69 11.94 -9.82
C GLU A 175 7.18 11.47 -11.20
N ALA A 176 7.78 10.27 -11.27
CA ALA A 176 8.33 9.71 -12.52
C ALA A 176 7.27 9.33 -13.58
N ARG A 177 6.00 9.10 -13.18
CA ARG A 177 4.92 8.79 -14.13
C ARG A 177 4.44 10.05 -14.86
N GLY A 178 4.56 11.21 -14.21
CA GLY A 178 4.22 12.51 -14.78
C GLY A 178 2.72 12.71 -15.02
N THR A 179 1.86 11.95 -14.35
CA THR A 179 0.39 11.99 -14.52
C THR A 179 -0.35 12.49 -13.30
N SER A 180 0.29 12.49 -12.13
CA SER A 180 -0.32 12.90 -10.85
C SER A 180 -0.15 14.40 -10.64
N VAL A 181 -0.89 15.21 -11.41
CA VAL A 181 -0.94 16.67 -11.30
C VAL A 181 -2.38 17.17 -11.52
N ALA A 182 -2.63 18.40 -11.08
CA ALA A 182 -3.90 19.10 -11.23
C ALA A 182 -3.62 20.53 -11.77
N PRO A 183 -3.34 20.68 -13.09
CA PRO A 183 -3.01 21.97 -13.71
C PRO A 183 -4.12 23.03 -13.60
N GLU A 184 -5.35 22.61 -13.32
CA GLU A 184 -6.50 23.45 -13.03
C GLU A 184 -6.40 24.20 -11.69
N ARG A 185 -5.56 23.73 -10.76
CA ARG A 185 -5.38 24.39 -9.46
C ARG A 185 -4.57 25.67 -9.60
N SER A 186 -4.96 26.70 -8.84
CA SER A 186 -4.24 27.98 -8.81
C SER A 186 -2.85 27.91 -8.16
N ASP A 187 -2.60 26.90 -7.33
CA ASP A 187 -1.33 26.61 -6.67
C ASP A 187 -0.49 25.55 -7.41
N CYS A 188 -0.91 25.16 -8.63
CA CYS A 188 -0.15 24.21 -9.43
C CYS A 188 1.11 24.87 -10.00
N THR A 189 2.26 24.23 -9.79
CA THR A 189 3.55 24.67 -10.32
C THR A 189 4.16 23.67 -11.30
N ALA A 190 3.43 22.60 -11.64
CA ALA A 190 3.87 21.59 -12.58
C ALA A 190 4.03 22.16 -13.98
N VAL A 191 5.02 21.66 -14.71
CA VAL A 191 5.31 22.07 -16.09
C VAL A 191 5.02 20.95 -17.07
N PRO A 192 4.33 21.21 -18.19
CA PRO A 192 4.06 20.19 -19.19
C PRO A 192 5.36 19.78 -19.89
N LEU A 193 5.54 18.48 -20.10
CA LEU A 193 6.65 17.89 -20.87
C LEU A 193 6.23 17.47 -22.29
N GLY A 194 4.95 17.56 -22.62
CA GLY A 194 4.36 17.04 -23.86
C GLY A 194 3.82 15.61 -23.71
N ASN A 195 3.01 15.16 -24.68
CA ASN A 195 2.40 13.82 -24.72
C ASN A 195 1.62 13.44 -23.45
N GLY A 196 0.93 14.41 -22.84
CA GLY A 196 0.16 14.21 -21.60
C GLY A 196 1.00 14.02 -20.33
N LYS A 197 2.32 14.20 -20.40
CA LYS A 197 3.21 14.10 -19.24
C LYS A 197 3.54 15.47 -18.65
N TRP A 198 3.71 15.49 -17.34
CA TRP A 198 4.04 16.65 -16.53
C TRP A 198 5.26 16.37 -15.66
N ARG A 199 6.01 17.42 -15.36
CA ARG A 199 7.03 17.40 -14.31
C ARG A 199 6.51 18.19 -13.13
N TRP A 200 6.56 17.60 -11.93
CA TRP A 200 6.21 18.30 -10.70
C TRP A 200 7.06 19.56 -10.51
N GLY A 201 6.41 20.66 -10.17
CA GLY A 201 7.06 21.87 -9.73
C GLY A 201 7.37 21.84 -8.23
N PRO A 202 7.81 22.97 -7.66
CA PRO A 202 8.09 23.09 -6.23
C PRO A 202 6.87 22.83 -5.33
N ALA A 203 5.66 23.29 -5.70
CA ALA A 203 4.45 23.12 -4.89
C ALA A 203 4.03 21.65 -4.78
N GLU A 204 4.01 20.90 -5.90
CA GLU A 204 3.70 19.47 -5.91
C GLU A 204 4.72 18.68 -5.05
N ARG A 205 6.01 19.03 -5.17
CA ARG A 205 7.09 18.39 -4.42
C ARG A 205 7.04 18.70 -2.93
N GLN A 206 6.60 19.90 -2.56
CA GLN A 206 6.38 20.29 -1.18
C GLN A 206 5.17 19.54 -0.60
N ALA A 207 4.02 19.57 -1.27
CA ALA A 207 2.82 18.87 -0.82
C ALA A 207 3.02 17.35 -0.69
N TYR A 208 3.82 16.75 -1.59
CA TYR A 208 4.27 15.36 -1.45
C TYR A 208 5.02 15.13 -0.14
N ALA A 209 6.01 15.97 0.17
CA ALA A 209 6.84 15.78 1.36
C ALA A 209 6.04 16.01 2.65
N GLU A 210 5.14 16.99 2.65
CA GLU A 210 4.23 17.26 3.77
C GLU A 210 3.25 16.11 3.99
N THR A 211 2.56 15.65 2.95
CA THR A 211 1.69 14.45 3.01
C THR A 211 2.47 13.25 3.53
N HIS A 212 3.67 13.02 2.98
CA HIS A 212 4.51 11.90 3.40
C HIS A 212 4.83 11.95 4.89
N ASN A 213 5.22 13.11 5.41
CA ASN A 213 5.59 13.26 6.81
C ASN A 213 4.37 13.15 7.74
N ILE A 214 3.20 13.64 7.33
CA ILE A 214 1.94 13.45 8.06
C ILE A 214 1.61 11.96 8.17
N LEU A 215 1.63 11.23 7.05
CA LEU A 215 1.33 9.81 7.03
C LEU A 215 2.36 8.98 7.79
N ALA A 216 3.66 9.27 7.65
CA ALA A 216 4.70 8.64 8.45
C ALA A 216 4.49 8.85 9.96
N GLY A 217 4.06 10.06 10.36
CA GLY A 217 3.69 10.35 11.75
C GLY A 217 2.50 9.53 12.25
N ILE A 218 1.44 9.41 11.45
CA ILE A 218 0.26 8.59 11.77
C ILE A 218 0.62 7.11 11.90
N ILE A 219 1.41 6.58 10.96
CA ILE A 219 1.88 5.20 10.99
C ILE A 219 2.74 4.98 12.24
N ARG A 220 3.68 5.88 12.54
CA ARG A 220 4.54 5.80 13.73
C ARG A 220 3.71 5.77 15.01
N GLU A 221 2.82 6.73 15.19
CA GLU A 221 1.97 6.81 16.40
C GLU A 221 1.13 5.54 16.59
N SER A 222 0.56 5.03 15.51
CA SER A 222 -0.23 3.80 15.53
C SER A 222 0.64 2.58 15.86
N LEU A 223 1.79 2.42 15.21
CA LEU A 223 2.68 1.26 15.42
C LEU A 223 3.35 1.29 16.79
N VAL A 224 3.76 2.43 17.33
CA VAL A 224 4.33 2.51 18.68
C VAL A 224 3.33 2.00 19.73
N ARG A 225 2.04 2.30 19.55
CA ARG A 225 0.98 1.81 20.44
C ARG A 225 0.68 0.32 20.22
N LEU A 226 0.66 -0.13 18.98
CA LEU A 226 0.19 -1.46 18.61
C LEU A 226 1.29 -2.54 18.68
N ALA A 227 2.54 -2.21 18.36
CA ALA A 227 3.64 -3.16 18.28
C ALA A 227 3.85 -4.00 19.55
N PRO A 228 3.65 -3.49 20.80
CA PRO A 228 3.71 -4.31 22.00
C PRO A 228 2.70 -5.47 22.04
N LEU A 229 1.65 -5.44 21.21
CA LEU A 229 0.67 -6.52 21.07
C LEU A 229 1.13 -7.63 20.11
N TYR A 230 2.27 -7.44 19.44
CA TYR A 230 2.82 -8.33 18.44
C TYR A 230 4.20 -8.84 18.89
N GLN A 231 4.47 -10.11 18.63
CA GLN A 231 5.81 -10.68 18.76
C GLN A 231 6.76 -10.05 17.73
N ALA A 232 6.26 -9.78 16.52
CA ALA A 232 7.01 -9.16 15.45
C ALA A 232 6.08 -8.40 14.49
N VAL A 233 6.61 -7.33 13.91
CA VAL A 233 5.98 -6.58 12.82
C VAL A 233 6.93 -6.58 11.62
N GLY A 234 6.49 -7.16 10.51
CA GLY A 234 7.20 -7.12 9.23
C GLY A 234 6.56 -6.12 8.29
N ALA A 235 7.32 -5.50 7.40
CA ALA A 235 6.78 -4.72 6.29
C ALA A 235 7.21 -5.34 4.98
N TRP A 236 6.26 -5.84 4.21
CA TRP A 236 6.43 -6.40 2.87
C TRP A 236 6.18 -5.31 1.83
N VAL A 237 7.18 -4.45 1.61
CA VAL A 237 7.07 -3.23 0.79
C VAL A 237 8.25 -3.13 -0.19
N SER A 238 7.93 -3.10 -1.49
CA SER A 238 8.93 -3.11 -2.58
C SER A 238 9.77 -1.82 -2.60
N PRO A 239 11.04 -1.86 -3.03
CA PRO A 239 11.78 -0.65 -3.36
C PRO A 239 11.08 0.19 -4.43
N GLY A 240 11.23 1.51 -4.30
CA GLY A 240 10.62 2.47 -5.22
C GLY A 240 9.14 2.77 -4.96
N LEU A 241 8.49 2.09 -4.00
CA LEU A 241 7.16 2.46 -3.51
C LEU A 241 7.27 3.46 -2.35
N THR A 242 6.37 4.46 -2.33
CA THR A 242 6.26 5.42 -1.22
C THR A 242 6.02 4.73 0.12
N HIS A 243 5.33 3.59 0.14
CA HIS A 243 5.13 2.76 1.33
C HIS A 243 6.44 2.41 2.06
N ARG A 244 7.51 2.09 1.31
CA ARG A 244 8.84 1.80 1.87
C ARG A 244 9.49 3.07 2.43
N SER A 245 9.26 4.23 1.81
CA SER A 245 9.79 5.49 2.32
C SER A 245 9.07 6.01 3.56
N PHE A 246 7.79 5.67 3.79
CA PHE A 246 7.14 6.01 5.07
C PHE A 246 7.84 5.37 6.26
N LEU A 247 8.42 4.18 6.07
CA LEU A 247 9.07 3.45 7.15
C LEU A 247 10.55 3.82 7.31
N ALA A 248 11.24 4.15 6.22
CA ALA A 248 12.70 4.29 6.18
C ALA A 248 13.27 5.45 7.02
N ASP A 249 14.29 5.13 7.82
CA ASP A 249 15.18 6.10 8.46
C ASP A 249 16.27 6.64 7.51
N ASP A 250 17.12 7.55 7.98
CA ASP A 250 18.18 8.17 7.17
C ASP A 250 19.22 7.15 6.68
N GLU A 251 19.60 6.18 7.52
CA GLU A 251 20.60 5.16 7.17
C GLU A 251 20.06 4.23 6.07
N PHE A 252 18.84 3.73 6.26
CA PHE A 252 18.13 2.91 5.29
C PHE A 252 17.94 3.66 3.97
N ARG A 253 17.54 4.94 4.03
CA ARG A 253 17.42 5.77 2.82
C ARG A 253 18.72 5.86 2.06
N ARG A 254 19.85 6.08 2.75
CA ARG A 254 21.17 6.12 2.12
C ARG A 254 21.54 4.78 1.48
N LYS A 255 21.34 3.67 2.20
CA LYS A 255 21.67 2.32 1.74
C LYS A 255 20.89 1.94 0.49
N GLU A 256 19.61 2.31 0.44
CA GLU A 256 18.67 1.90 -0.61
C GLU A 256 18.48 2.97 -1.70
N GLY A 257 19.23 4.07 -1.64
CA GLY A 257 19.14 5.17 -2.60
C GLY A 257 17.78 5.90 -2.58
N LEU A 258 17.05 5.83 -1.47
CA LEU A 258 15.81 6.56 -1.31
C LEU A 258 16.09 8.05 -1.10
N ALA A 259 15.21 8.88 -1.64
CA ALA A 259 15.34 10.30 -1.44
C ALA A 259 15.15 10.70 0.03
N ARG A 260 15.94 11.69 0.46
CA ARG A 260 15.94 12.23 1.82
C ARG A 260 15.19 13.55 1.95
N SER A 261 14.94 14.21 0.82
CA SER A 261 14.21 15.47 0.75
C SER A 261 13.56 15.67 -0.62
N ARG A 262 12.71 16.69 -0.71
CA ARG A 262 12.18 17.25 -1.95
C ARG A 262 12.50 18.72 -2.01
N LYS A 263 12.70 19.26 -3.22
CA LYS A 263 12.87 20.71 -3.42
C LYS A 263 11.48 21.35 -3.50
N GLY A 264 11.02 21.91 -2.37
CA GLY A 264 9.79 22.67 -2.25
C GLY A 264 9.95 24.13 -2.68
N THR A 265 8.91 24.93 -2.40
CA THR A 265 8.83 26.34 -2.82
C THR A 265 9.90 27.20 -2.15
N ASP A 266 10.08 27.03 -0.83
CA ASP A 266 11.02 27.82 -0.02
C ASP A 266 12.35 27.10 0.24
N GLY A 267 12.59 25.96 -0.41
CA GLY A 267 13.81 25.18 -0.27
C GLY A 267 13.58 23.69 -0.03
N PRO A 268 14.61 22.96 0.41
CA PRO A 268 14.50 21.52 0.68
C PRO A 268 13.56 21.21 1.85
N VAL A 269 12.58 20.35 1.62
CA VAL A 269 11.70 19.77 2.65
C VAL A 269 12.17 18.34 2.93
N ARG A 270 12.53 18.03 4.17
CA ARG A 270 13.02 16.71 4.58
C ARG A 270 11.89 15.68 4.54
N LEU A 271 12.21 14.45 4.16
CA LEU A 271 11.33 13.29 4.30
C LEU A 271 11.71 12.53 5.57
N VAL A 272 10.73 12.32 6.45
CA VAL A 272 10.87 11.64 7.74
C VAL A 272 10.14 10.30 7.67
N GLY A 273 10.75 9.23 8.16
CA GLY A 273 10.12 7.91 8.24
C GLY A 273 9.95 7.41 9.68
N VAL A 274 9.13 6.38 9.84
CA VAL A 274 8.79 5.78 11.15
C VAL A 274 10.04 5.35 11.93
N LEU A 275 11.00 4.73 11.26
CA LEU A 275 12.19 4.16 11.92
C LEU A 275 13.18 5.23 12.41
N GLU A 276 13.03 6.50 12.02
CA GLU A 276 13.89 7.57 12.57
C GLU A 276 13.67 7.75 14.08
N ASP A 277 12.41 7.72 14.51
CA ASP A 277 12.02 7.93 15.91
C ASP A 277 11.71 6.61 16.63
N ALA A 278 11.51 5.51 15.89
CA ALA A 278 11.27 4.19 16.44
C ALA A 278 12.13 3.11 15.75
N PRO A 279 13.46 3.12 15.94
CA PRO A 279 14.36 2.12 15.34
C PRO A 279 13.98 0.70 15.75
N GLY A 280 14.03 -0.23 14.81
CA GLY A 280 13.74 -1.65 15.07
C GLY A 280 12.26 -1.99 15.26
N LEU A 281 11.34 -1.02 15.16
CA LEU A 281 9.90 -1.25 15.32
C LEU A 281 9.33 -2.21 14.27
N VAL A 282 9.92 -2.22 13.07
CA VAL A 282 9.46 -3.00 11.92
C VAL A 282 10.65 -3.64 11.20
N THR A 283 10.50 -4.91 10.82
CA THR A 283 11.46 -5.59 9.93
C THR A 283 11.12 -5.27 8.47
N MET A 284 11.98 -4.51 7.80
CA MET A 284 11.79 -4.11 6.40
C MET A 284 12.11 -5.24 5.43
N MET A 285 11.15 -5.60 4.59
CA MET A 285 11.26 -6.66 3.59
C MET A 285 10.58 -6.26 2.26
N PRO A 286 10.93 -6.91 1.15
CA PRO A 286 12.14 -7.71 0.97
C PRO A 286 13.41 -6.85 1.05
N ALA A 287 14.50 -7.40 1.56
CA ALA A 287 15.83 -6.81 1.55
C ALA A 287 16.45 -6.86 0.14
N GLN A 288 17.46 -6.03 -0.14
CA GLN A 288 18.14 -6.02 -1.45
C GLN A 288 18.59 -7.41 -1.90
N GLU A 289 19.20 -8.19 -1.01
CA GLU A 289 19.69 -9.55 -1.32
C GLU A 289 18.55 -10.51 -1.68
N GLN A 290 17.39 -10.41 -1.01
CA GLN A 290 16.20 -11.19 -1.32
C GLN A 290 15.63 -10.80 -2.69
N LEU A 291 15.69 -9.53 -3.05
CA LEU A 291 15.27 -9.06 -4.38
C LEU A 291 16.22 -9.57 -5.48
N GLU A 292 17.53 -9.59 -5.24
CA GLU A 292 18.51 -10.19 -6.16
C GLU A 292 18.26 -11.69 -6.36
N ASP A 293 18.08 -12.43 -5.26
CA ASP A 293 17.76 -13.85 -5.28
C ASP A 293 16.47 -14.14 -6.06
N ALA A 294 15.40 -13.38 -5.78
CA ALA A 294 14.13 -13.51 -6.50
C ALA A 294 14.29 -13.28 -8.01
N ARG A 295 15.16 -12.35 -8.44
CA ARG A 295 15.44 -12.14 -9.88
C ARG A 295 16.18 -13.31 -10.51
N HIS A 296 17.12 -13.92 -9.80
CA HIS A 296 17.80 -15.12 -10.28
C HIS A 296 16.83 -16.29 -10.42
N ARG A 297 15.99 -16.54 -9.40
CA ARG A 297 14.98 -17.60 -9.45
C ARG A 297 13.93 -17.37 -10.53
N LEU A 298 13.54 -16.11 -10.76
CA LEU A 298 12.64 -15.75 -11.87
C LEU A 298 13.28 -16.09 -13.22
N ALA A 299 14.57 -15.81 -13.41
CA ALA A 299 15.26 -16.15 -14.65
C ALA A 299 15.24 -17.67 -14.91
N GLU A 300 15.46 -18.48 -13.88
CA GLU A 300 15.40 -19.94 -13.98
C GLU A 300 13.99 -20.46 -14.27
N ARG A 301 12.95 -19.91 -13.60
CA ARG A 301 11.56 -20.28 -13.91
C ARG A 301 11.20 -19.94 -15.34
N LEU A 302 11.48 -18.72 -15.80
CA LEU A 302 11.21 -18.30 -17.17
C LEU A 302 11.90 -19.21 -18.20
N LYS A 303 13.14 -19.62 -17.91
CA LYS A 303 13.87 -20.59 -18.73
C LYS A 303 13.17 -21.96 -18.76
N SER A 304 12.71 -22.48 -17.62
CA SER A 304 11.97 -23.76 -17.56
C SER A 304 10.61 -23.71 -18.27
N GLU A 305 9.96 -22.54 -18.27
CA GLU A 305 8.69 -22.30 -18.97
C GLU A 305 8.88 -22.08 -20.48
N GLY A 306 10.13 -22.10 -20.98
CA GLY A 306 10.43 -21.79 -22.39
C GLY A 306 10.22 -20.32 -22.76
N ARG A 307 10.13 -19.41 -21.77
CA ARG A 307 9.96 -17.96 -21.95
C ARG A 307 11.32 -17.27 -22.12
N ASN A 308 11.29 -16.03 -22.62
CA ASN A 308 12.48 -15.19 -22.73
C ASN A 308 13.03 -14.86 -21.32
N HIS A 309 14.26 -15.30 -21.06
CA HIS A 309 14.95 -15.18 -19.77
C HIS A 309 16.22 -14.31 -19.86
N THR A 310 16.34 -13.47 -20.89
CA THR A 310 17.42 -12.49 -20.97
C THR A 310 17.36 -11.50 -19.79
N PRO A 311 18.49 -10.89 -19.37
CA PRO A 311 18.48 -9.92 -18.26
C PRO A 311 17.49 -8.77 -18.44
N ALA A 312 17.26 -8.33 -19.68
CA ALA A 312 16.27 -7.30 -19.98
C ALA A 312 14.82 -7.81 -19.81
N ALA A 313 14.52 -9.03 -20.25
CA ALA A 313 13.21 -9.64 -20.08
C ALA A 313 12.89 -9.89 -18.61
N VAL A 314 13.83 -10.44 -17.85
CA VAL A 314 13.72 -10.66 -16.40
C VAL A 314 13.43 -9.33 -15.70
N ARG A 315 14.21 -8.28 -15.96
CA ARG A 315 13.96 -6.95 -15.39
C ARG A 315 12.55 -6.42 -15.71
N GLY A 316 12.09 -6.60 -16.94
CA GLY A 316 10.77 -6.13 -17.38
C GLY A 316 9.60 -6.88 -16.74
N ILE A 317 9.71 -8.21 -16.59
CA ILE A 317 8.70 -9.04 -15.91
C ILE A 317 8.71 -8.75 -14.42
N TYR A 318 9.90 -8.71 -13.82
CA TYR A 318 10.10 -8.42 -12.42
C TYR A 318 9.45 -7.09 -12.02
N ALA A 319 9.76 -6.01 -12.75
CA ALA A 319 9.23 -4.68 -12.49
C ALA A 319 7.69 -4.59 -12.52
N ARG A 320 7.00 -5.57 -13.15
CA ARG A 320 5.54 -5.64 -13.24
C ARG A 320 4.94 -6.78 -12.41
N GLY A 321 5.76 -7.51 -11.65
CA GLY A 321 5.31 -8.66 -10.89
C GLY A 321 4.67 -9.77 -11.72
N ASP A 322 5.04 -9.90 -13.00
CA ASP A 322 4.35 -10.80 -13.96
C ASP A 322 2.82 -10.55 -14.04
N GLY A 323 2.37 -9.29 -13.87
CA GLY A 323 0.96 -8.90 -13.91
C GLY A 323 0.36 -8.53 -12.55
N ASN A 324 1.15 -8.56 -11.48
CA ASN A 324 0.81 -8.13 -10.12
C ASN A 324 1.12 -6.66 -9.83
N ASP A 325 1.41 -5.83 -10.84
CA ASP A 325 1.87 -4.43 -10.73
C ASP A 325 3.26 -4.24 -10.10
N THR A 326 3.67 -5.06 -9.12
CA THR A 326 5.00 -4.99 -8.49
C THR A 326 5.61 -6.37 -8.21
N PRO A 327 6.93 -6.47 -7.96
CA PRO A 327 7.60 -7.74 -7.67
C PRO A 327 7.10 -8.48 -6.41
N LEU A 328 6.30 -7.84 -5.54
CA LEU A 328 5.86 -8.42 -4.27
C LEU A 328 4.92 -9.61 -4.42
N GLY A 329 4.15 -9.67 -5.51
CA GLY A 329 3.26 -10.78 -5.84
C GLY A 329 3.94 -11.92 -6.60
N LEU A 330 5.24 -11.82 -6.89
CA LEU A 330 5.96 -12.91 -7.57
C LEU A 330 6.14 -14.10 -6.62
N PRO A 331 5.95 -15.35 -7.09
CA PRO A 331 6.21 -16.55 -6.30
C PRO A 331 7.61 -16.53 -5.69
N GLU A 332 8.62 -16.09 -6.46
CA GLU A 332 10.00 -16.02 -6.01
C GLU A 332 10.17 -15.04 -4.85
N THR A 333 9.54 -13.86 -4.92
CA THR A 333 9.64 -12.90 -3.81
C THR A 333 8.88 -13.44 -2.59
N LEU A 334 7.69 -14.00 -2.78
CA LEU A 334 6.81 -14.47 -1.70
C LEU A 334 7.41 -15.58 -0.83
N THR A 335 8.32 -16.40 -1.35
CA THR A 335 9.02 -17.39 -0.51
C THR A 335 9.81 -16.74 0.63
N HIS A 336 10.31 -15.51 0.46
CA HIS A 336 11.00 -14.80 1.53
C HIS A 336 10.05 -14.29 2.61
N LEU A 337 8.83 -13.90 2.23
CA LEU A 337 7.80 -13.51 3.19
C LEU A 337 7.40 -14.69 4.07
N THR A 338 7.12 -15.85 3.46
CA THR A 338 6.73 -17.06 4.19
C THR A 338 7.90 -17.59 5.03
N SER A 339 9.13 -17.57 4.50
CA SER A 339 10.32 -17.96 5.27
C SER A 339 10.56 -17.06 6.50
N TRP A 340 10.29 -15.76 6.40
CA TRP A 340 10.38 -14.87 7.56
C TRP A 340 9.35 -15.25 8.62
N LEU A 341 8.10 -15.53 8.22
CA LEU A 341 7.04 -15.98 9.12
C LEU A 341 7.35 -17.34 9.78
N ASP A 342 8.06 -18.23 9.09
CA ASP A 342 8.50 -19.52 9.62
C ASP A 342 9.61 -19.39 10.67
N GLY A 343 10.38 -18.31 10.61
CA GLY A 343 11.46 -18.02 11.55
C GLY A 343 11.02 -17.43 12.90
N LEU A 344 9.71 -17.16 13.10
CA LEU A 344 9.14 -16.49 14.28
C LEU A 344 8.57 -17.43 15.34
#